data_AF-A0A924AZA1-F1
#
_entry.id   AF-A0A924AZA1-F1
#
_cell.length_a   1.000
_cell.length_b   1.000
_cell.length_c   1.000
_cell.angle_alpha   90.00
_cell.angle_beta   90.00
_cell.angle_gamma   90.00
#
_symmetry.space_group_name_H-M   'P 1'
#
loop_
_entity.id
_entity.type
_entity.pdbx_description
1 polymer ?
#
loop_
_entity_poly.entity_id
_entity_poly.type
_entity_poly.pdbx_seq_one_letter_code
_entity_poly.pdbx_strand_id
1 'polypeptide(L)'
;GWLVDGSAIINQIPLCRCSFGPYARAMIRVCKEESFHARQGYDIMLSLANGTAEQKAMAQDALNRWWWPSMMMFGPSDAESVNSAQSAQWRIKLFSNDELRQRMVDQTVPQAQFLGLTVPDPDLRFDAETGHYTFGAIDWSEFHEVLKGNGPCNRERLRTRVKAWEDGAWFRDALLAYADKKAARAAA
;
A
#
# COMPACT_ATOMS: atom_id res chain seq x y z
N GLY A 1 -3.66 6.37 -4.50
CA GLY A 1 -4.39 7.57 -4.08
C GLY A 1 -4.89 7.41 -2.66
N TRP A 2 -6.19 7.33 -2.44
CA TRP A 2 -6.74 7.35 -1.08
C TRP A 2 -6.53 6.04 -0.28
N LEU A 3 -7.23 4.95 -0.62
CA LEU A 3 -7.21 3.70 0.19
C LEU A 3 -5.84 3.01 0.21
N VAL A 4 -5.25 2.82 -0.97
CA VAL A 4 -4.01 2.05 -1.15
C VAL A 4 -2.82 2.82 -0.56
N ASP A 5 -2.68 4.12 -0.86
CA ASP A 5 -1.58 4.92 -0.30
C ASP A 5 -1.85 5.21 1.19
N GLY A 6 -3.11 5.37 1.61
CA GLY A 6 -3.49 5.43 3.01
C GLY A 6 -3.03 4.19 3.79
N SER A 7 -3.25 3.00 3.23
CA SER A 7 -2.76 1.74 3.81
C SER A 7 -1.23 1.70 3.88
N ALA A 8 -0.56 2.16 2.81
CA ALA A 8 0.89 2.28 2.78
C ALA A 8 1.42 3.24 3.86
N ILE A 9 0.83 4.42 4.01
CA ILE A 9 1.22 5.43 5.00
C ILE A 9 1.05 4.92 6.43
N ILE A 10 -0.07 4.24 6.74
CA ILE A 10 -0.29 3.66 8.07
C ILE A 10 0.78 2.62 8.39
N ASN A 11 1.23 1.85 7.39
CA ASN A 11 2.32 0.91 7.56
C ASN A 11 3.70 1.59 7.64
N GLN A 12 3.97 2.61 6.82
CA GLN A 12 5.27 3.25 6.69
C GLN A 12 5.60 4.23 7.83
N ILE A 13 4.62 4.95 8.38
CA ILE A 13 4.85 5.92 9.47
C ILE A 13 5.54 5.27 10.68
N PRO A 14 5.09 4.09 11.18
CA PRO A 14 5.81 3.36 12.21
C PRO A 14 7.26 3.01 11.83
N LEU A 15 7.51 2.67 10.57
CA LEU A 15 8.84 2.29 10.08
C LEU A 15 9.84 3.45 10.08
N CYS A 16 9.38 4.70 10.15
CA CYS A 16 10.23 5.87 10.43
C CYS A 16 11.00 5.77 11.76
N ARG A 17 10.59 4.85 12.65
CA ARG A 17 11.21 4.59 13.96
C ARG A 17 11.75 3.16 14.10
N CYS A 18 11.89 2.43 12.99
CA CYS A 18 12.52 1.10 13.04
C CYS A 18 13.98 1.18 13.49
N SER A 19 14.51 0.07 13.99
CA SER A 19 15.87 -0.03 14.54
C SER A 19 16.98 0.19 13.52
N PHE A 20 16.72 0.00 12.23
CA PHE A 20 17.72 0.16 11.18
C PHE A 20 17.72 1.57 10.59
N GLY A 21 18.71 2.37 11.01
CA GLY A 21 18.79 3.81 10.71
C GLY A 21 18.63 4.21 9.23
N PRO A 22 19.27 3.54 8.25
CA PRO A 22 19.08 3.86 6.83
C PRO A 22 17.62 3.69 6.38
N TYR A 23 16.94 2.64 6.84
CA TYR A 23 15.55 2.39 6.49
C TYR A 23 14.62 3.42 7.13
N ALA A 24 14.78 3.68 8.43
CA ALA A 24 14.02 4.72 9.14
C ALA A 24 14.12 6.09 8.45
N ARG A 25 15.33 6.53 8.08
CA ARG A 25 15.55 7.82 7.39
C ARG A 25 15.01 7.85 5.95
N ALA A 26 14.94 6.71 5.27
CA ALA A 26 14.28 6.61 3.98
C ALA A 26 12.76 6.79 4.15
N MET A 27 12.15 6.09 5.12
CA MET A 27 10.72 6.20 5.40
C MET A 27 10.29 7.60 5.82
N ILE A 28 11.13 8.34 6.57
CA ILE A 28 10.84 9.76 6.90
C ILE A 28 10.67 10.61 5.64
N ARG A 29 11.48 10.37 4.60
CA ARG A 29 11.39 11.11 3.33
C ARG A 29 10.18 10.67 2.53
N VAL A 30 10.01 9.35 2.37
CA VAL A 30 8.87 8.76 1.64
C VAL A 30 7.53 9.22 2.24
N CYS A 31 7.33 9.10 3.55
CA CYS A 31 6.07 9.49 4.20
C CYS A 31 5.74 10.99 4.04
N LYS A 32 6.76 11.86 4.00
CA LYS A 32 6.54 13.30 3.77
C LYS A 32 5.98 13.59 2.38
N GLU A 33 6.37 12.80 1.38
CA GLU A 33 5.91 12.94 0.00
C GLU A 33 4.57 12.19 -0.20
N GLU A 34 4.47 10.94 0.26
CA GLU A 34 3.28 10.10 0.04
C GLU A 34 2.03 10.63 0.72
N SER A 35 2.14 11.27 1.89
CA SER A 35 0.98 11.85 2.58
C SER A 35 0.29 12.96 1.78
N PHE A 36 1.05 13.71 0.98
CA PHE A 36 0.48 14.68 0.04
C PHE A 36 -0.33 13.97 -1.05
N HIS A 37 0.23 12.93 -1.67
CA HIS A 37 -0.46 12.16 -2.72
C HIS A 37 -1.71 11.44 -2.23
N ALA A 38 -1.70 10.93 -1.00
CA ALA A 38 -2.88 10.32 -0.40
C ALA A 38 -4.01 11.32 -0.21
N ARG A 39 -3.70 12.56 0.20
CA ARG A 39 -4.69 13.65 0.28
C ARG A 39 -5.27 13.98 -1.09
N GLN A 40 -4.43 14.15 -2.12
CA GLN A 40 -4.92 14.40 -3.48
C GLN A 40 -5.81 13.25 -3.97
N GLY A 41 -5.47 12.00 -3.63
CA GLY A 41 -6.29 10.84 -3.92
C GLY A 41 -7.67 10.89 -3.24
N TYR A 42 -7.75 11.40 -2.02
CA TYR A 42 -9.02 11.61 -1.33
C TYR A 42 -9.84 12.74 -1.96
N ASP A 43 -9.20 13.84 -2.36
CA ASP A 43 -9.88 14.97 -3.01
C ASP A 43 -10.50 14.58 -4.37
N ILE A 44 -9.89 13.64 -5.09
CA ILE A 44 -10.49 13.02 -6.28
C ILE A 44 -11.77 12.27 -5.91
N MET A 45 -11.73 11.46 -4.84
CA MET A 45 -12.91 10.71 -4.38
C MET A 45 -14.02 11.66 -3.91
N LEU A 46 -13.66 12.75 -3.23
CA LEU A 46 -14.59 13.81 -2.84
C LEU A 46 -15.25 14.47 -4.06
N SER A 47 -14.46 14.75 -5.09
CA SER A 47 -14.98 15.33 -6.34
C SER A 47 -15.96 14.40 -7.05
N LEU A 48 -15.67 13.09 -7.09
CA LEU A 48 -16.57 12.10 -7.67
C LEU A 48 -17.85 11.92 -6.84
N ALA A 49 -17.71 11.86 -5.51
CA ALA A 49 -18.84 11.66 -4.59
C ALA A 49 -19.82 12.84 -4.58
N ASN A 50 -19.33 14.06 -4.82
CA ASN A 50 -20.14 15.29 -4.96
C ASN A 50 -20.55 15.60 -6.41
N GLY A 51 -20.20 14.73 -7.35
CA GLY A 51 -20.48 14.89 -8.77
C GLY A 51 -21.86 14.35 -9.18
N THR A 52 -21.96 13.87 -10.41
CA THR A 52 -23.18 13.21 -10.91
C THR A 52 -23.39 11.84 -10.25
N ALA A 53 -24.58 11.27 -10.42
CA ALA A 53 -24.88 9.93 -9.93
C ALA A 53 -23.92 8.87 -10.50
N GLU A 54 -23.53 9.00 -11.77
CA GLU A 54 -22.59 8.11 -12.44
C GLU A 54 -21.18 8.25 -11.87
N GLN A 55 -20.76 9.46 -11.52
CA GLN A 55 -19.46 9.71 -10.87
C GLN A 55 -19.42 9.12 -9.46
N LYS A 56 -20.51 9.28 -8.68
CA LYS A 56 -20.62 8.67 -7.36
C LYS A 56 -20.66 7.14 -7.44
N ALA A 57 -21.36 6.58 -8.42
CA ALA A 57 -21.37 5.14 -8.67
C ALA A 57 -19.97 4.61 -9.05
N MET A 58 -19.21 5.37 -9.84
CA MET A 58 -17.82 5.04 -10.16
C MET A 58 -16.92 5.01 -8.93
N ALA A 59 -17.07 5.99 -8.02
CA ALA A 59 -16.35 6.01 -6.75
C ALA A 59 -16.72 4.81 -5.87
N GLN A 60 -18.01 4.46 -5.80
CA GLN A 60 -18.50 3.31 -5.04
C GLN A 60 -17.96 1.98 -5.60
N ASP A 61 -18.00 1.78 -6.93
CA ASP A 61 -17.45 0.59 -7.57
C ASP A 61 -15.94 0.45 -7.32
N ALA A 62 -15.20 1.56 -7.36
CA ALA A 62 -13.78 1.56 -7.03
C ALA A 62 -13.53 1.16 -5.56
N LEU A 63 -14.29 1.71 -4.61
CA LEU A 63 -14.23 1.31 -3.20
C LEU A 63 -14.54 -0.19 -3.02
N ASN A 64 -15.58 -0.69 -3.69
CA ASN A 64 -15.99 -2.10 -3.62
C ASN A 64 -14.85 -3.05 -4.00
N ARG A 65 -14.14 -2.75 -5.09
CA ARG A 65 -13.05 -3.59 -5.60
C ARG A 65 -11.76 -3.46 -4.82
N TRP A 66 -11.49 -2.31 -4.20
CA TRP A 66 -10.19 -2.03 -3.59
C TRP A 66 -10.15 -2.12 -2.06
N TRP A 67 -11.31 -2.19 -1.38
CA TRP A 67 -11.38 -2.25 0.08
C TRP A 67 -10.56 -3.41 0.68
N TRP A 68 -10.90 -4.65 0.31
CA TRP A 68 -10.23 -5.85 0.85
C TRP A 68 -8.77 -5.96 0.43
N PRO A 69 -8.38 -5.70 -0.84
CA PRO A 69 -6.99 -5.62 -1.23
C PRO A 69 -6.17 -4.59 -0.43
N SER A 70 -6.76 -3.45 -0.06
CA SER A 70 -6.10 -2.47 0.82
C SER A 70 -5.86 -3.02 2.23
N MET A 71 -6.79 -3.80 2.80
CA MET A 71 -6.58 -4.45 4.10
C MET A 71 -5.55 -5.57 4.06
N MET A 72 -5.42 -6.26 2.92
CA MET A 72 -4.40 -7.29 2.69
C MET A 72 -2.97 -6.74 2.62
N MET A 73 -2.79 -5.42 2.38
CA MET A 73 -1.45 -4.80 2.33
C MET A 73 -0.70 -4.87 3.66
N PHE A 74 -1.40 -5.02 4.78
CA PHE A 74 -0.80 -5.18 6.10
C PHE A 74 -0.22 -6.59 6.31
N GLY A 75 -0.42 -7.52 5.37
CA GLY A 75 0.07 -8.90 5.46
C GLY A 75 -0.91 -9.84 6.16
N PRO A 76 -0.48 -11.09 6.44
CA PRO A 76 -1.32 -12.11 7.06
C PRO A 76 -1.73 -11.70 8.49
N SER A 77 -2.68 -12.44 9.06
CA SER A 77 -3.00 -12.35 10.49
C SER A 77 -1.75 -12.50 11.37
N ASP A 78 -1.78 -11.97 12.59
CA ASP A 78 -0.65 -12.12 13.51
C ASP A 78 -0.38 -13.59 13.85
N ALA A 79 -1.41 -14.43 13.86
CA ALA A 79 -1.32 -15.87 14.09
C ALA A 79 -0.53 -16.62 13.00
N GLU A 80 -0.51 -16.11 11.78
CA GLU A 80 0.13 -16.75 10.62
C GLU A 80 1.41 -16.03 10.17
N SER A 81 1.80 -14.98 10.89
CA SER A 81 2.91 -14.10 10.51
C SER A 81 4.27 -14.63 11.00
N VAL A 82 4.89 -15.52 10.22
CA VAL A 82 6.16 -16.21 10.58
C VAL A 82 7.34 -15.28 10.89
N ASN A 83 7.36 -14.06 10.36
CA ASN A 83 8.45 -13.10 10.56
C ASN A 83 8.20 -12.11 11.70
N SER A 84 6.98 -12.07 12.26
CA SER A 84 6.58 -11.00 13.19
C SER A 84 7.31 -11.06 14.52
N ALA A 85 7.51 -12.26 15.09
CA ALA A 85 8.20 -12.40 16.39
C ALA A 85 9.62 -11.83 16.36
N GLN A 86 10.42 -12.21 15.36
CA GLN A 86 11.79 -11.72 15.20
C GLN A 86 11.82 -10.22 14.83
N SER A 87 10.95 -9.79 13.90
CA SER A 87 10.89 -8.39 13.48
C SER A 87 10.51 -7.44 14.62
N ALA A 88 9.62 -7.88 15.53
CA ALA A 88 9.26 -7.14 16.73
C ALA A 88 10.41 -7.12 17.74
N GLN A 89 11.07 -8.26 17.99
CA GLN A 89 12.22 -8.34 18.90
C GLN A 89 13.35 -7.40 18.48
N TRP A 90 13.63 -7.31 17.18
CA TRP A 90 14.63 -6.40 16.63
C TRP A 90 14.12 -4.98 16.42
N ARG A 91 12.87 -4.68 16.76
CA ARG A 91 12.22 -3.38 16.53
C ARG A 91 12.31 -2.91 15.08
N ILE A 92 12.30 -3.85 14.13
CA ILE A 92 12.11 -3.57 12.72
C ILE A 92 10.64 -3.22 12.48
N LYS A 93 9.74 -4.03 13.05
CA LYS A 93 8.28 -3.83 13.06
C LYS A 93 7.85 -3.40 14.46
N LEU A 94 7.18 -2.25 14.57
CA LEU A 94 6.79 -1.66 15.86
C LEU A 94 5.36 -2.00 16.29
N PHE A 95 4.49 -2.29 15.33
CA PHE A 95 3.09 -2.66 15.53
C PHE A 95 2.81 -3.91 14.73
N SER A 96 1.88 -4.74 15.21
CA SER A 96 1.50 -5.98 14.55
C SER A 96 0.78 -5.75 13.21
N ASN A 97 0.56 -6.81 12.43
CA ASN A 97 -0.16 -6.66 11.16
C ASN A 97 -1.63 -6.28 11.45
N ASP A 98 -2.23 -6.96 12.44
CA ASP A 98 -3.62 -6.76 12.82
C ASP A 98 -3.82 -5.39 13.49
N GLU A 99 -2.87 -4.92 14.31
CA GLU A 99 -2.91 -3.57 14.91
C GLU A 99 -2.94 -2.46 13.85
N LEU A 100 -2.10 -2.57 12.81
CA LEU A 100 -2.07 -1.58 11.74
C LEU A 100 -3.31 -1.65 10.84
N ARG A 101 -3.80 -2.86 10.59
CA ARG A 101 -5.05 -3.07 9.84
C ARG A 101 -6.25 -2.47 10.59
N GLN A 102 -6.34 -2.70 11.91
CA GLN A 102 -7.40 -2.12 12.74
C GLN A 102 -7.39 -0.59 12.66
N ARG A 103 -6.22 0.04 12.79
CA ARG A 103 -6.07 1.50 12.63
C ARG A 103 -6.53 1.98 11.26
N MET A 104 -6.23 1.23 10.20
CA MET A 104 -6.69 1.57 8.85
C MET A 104 -8.21 1.57 8.77
N VAL A 105 -8.88 0.55 9.31
CA VAL A 105 -10.35 0.49 9.33
C VAL A 105 -10.91 1.67 10.13
N ASP A 106 -10.44 1.88 11.37
CA ASP A 106 -10.96 2.94 12.25
C ASP A 106 -10.81 4.34 11.66
N GLN A 107 -9.71 4.60 10.96
CA GLN A 107 -9.45 5.90 10.34
C GLN A 107 -10.23 6.09 9.03
N THR A 108 -10.47 5.01 8.28
CA THR A 108 -10.98 5.09 6.90
C THR A 108 -12.49 4.97 6.83
N VAL A 109 -13.14 4.20 7.71
CA VAL A 109 -14.59 4.06 7.71
C VAL A 109 -15.30 5.42 7.87
N PRO A 110 -14.90 6.31 8.82
CA PRO A 110 -15.48 7.65 8.92
C PRO A 110 -15.28 8.50 7.65
N GLN A 111 -14.15 8.32 6.96
CA GLN A 111 -13.88 9.02 5.69
C GLN A 111 -14.82 8.54 4.57
N ALA A 112 -15.05 7.22 4.46
CA ALA A 112 -16.01 6.66 3.51
C ALA A 112 -17.44 7.14 3.81
N GLN A 113 -17.83 7.16 5.09
CA GLN A 113 -19.13 7.68 5.54
C GLN A 113 -19.30 9.16 5.20
N PHE A 114 -18.26 9.98 5.38
CA PHE A 114 -18.28 11.39 5.00
C PHE A 114 -18.50 11.59 3.50
N LEU A 115 -17.92 10.72 2.65
CA LEU A 115 -18.16 10.71 1.20
C LEU A 115 -19.56 10.16 0.82
N GLY A 116 -20.34 9.69 1.80
CA GLY A 116 -21.61 9.01 1.56
C GLY A 116 -21.45 7.75 0.71
N LEU A 117 -20.34 7.03 0.90
CA LEU A 117 -20.04 5.73 0.31
C LEU A 117 -20.25 4.62 1.35
N THR A 118 -20.55 3.42 0.89
CA THR A 118 -20.73 2.23 1.73
C THR A 118 -19.51 1.34 1.64
N VAL A 119 -18.95 0.92 2.78
CA VAL A 119 -17.87 -0.05 2.82
C VAL A 119 -18.42 -1.45 2.48
N PRO A 120 -17.78 -2.23 1.57
CA PRO A 120 -18.28 -3.53 1.11
C PRO A 120 -18.01 -4.65 2.14
N ASP A 121 -18.50 -4.46 3.37
CA ASP A 121 -18.35 -5.39 4.49
C ASP A 121 -19.65 -5.45 5.30
N PRO A 122 -20.47 -6.49 5.13
CA PRO A 122 -21.73 -6.66 5.86
C PRO A 122 -21.56 -6.80 7.38
N ASP A 123 -20.39 -7.26 7.85
CA ASP A 123 -20.13 -7.50 9.27
C ASP A 123 -19.56 -6.26 9.99
N LEU A 124 -19.29 -5.20 9.22
CA LEU A 124 -18.72 -3.94 9.72
C LEU A 124 -19.67 -3.27 10.71
N ARG A 125 -19.20 -3.08 11.94
CA ARG A 125 -19.93 -2.37 12.99
C ARG A 125 -18.98 -1.66 13.94
N PHE A 126 -19.36 -0.45 14.36
CA PHE A 126 -18.66 0.26 15.41
C PHE A 126 -19.01 -0.35 16.77
N ASP A 127 -17.99 -0.76 17.52
CA ASP A 127 -18.11 -1.23 18.89
C ASP A 127 -17.77 -0.08 19.84
N ALA A 128 -18.80 0.40 20.55
CA ALA A 128 -18.67 1.52 21.47
C ALA A 128 -17.90 1.17 22.76
N GLU A 129 -17.81 -0.12 23.13
CA GLU A 129 -17.08 -0.56 24.32
C GLU A 129 -15.56 -0.51 24.07
N THR A 130 -15.14 -0.96 22.89
CA THR A 130 -13.72 -1.00 22.51
C THR A 130 -13.26 0.27 21.80
N GLY A 131 -14.19 1.05 21.24
CA GLY A 131 -13.87 2.24 20.44
C GLY A 131 -13.34 1.91 19.05
N HIS A 132 -13.53 0.67 18.59
CA HIS A 132 -13.02 0.14 17.33
C HIS A 132 -14.14 -0.32 16.42
N TYR A 133 -13.92 -0.28 15.11
CA TYR A 133 -14.76 -1.02 14.17
C TYR A 133 -14.38 -2.49 14.16
N THR A 134 -15.33 -3.37 14.45
CA THR A 134 -15.20 -4.79 14.08
C THR A 134 -15.56 -4.94 12.60
N PHE A 135 -14.83 -5.78 11.88
CA PHE A 135 -14.96 -5.97 10.43
C PHE A 135 -14.95 -7.47 10.07
N GLY A 136 -15.45 -7.81 8.90
CA GLY A 136 -15.59 -9.17 8.40
C GLY A 136 -14.25 -9.87 8.13
N ALA A 137 -14.33 -11.19 7.86
CA ALA A 137 -13.16 -11.99 7.56
C ALA A 137 -12.56 -11.62 6.19
N ILE A 138 -11.23 -11.54 6.13
CA ILE A 138 -10.49 -11.40 4.87
C ILE A 138 -10.46 -12.75 4.15
N ASP A 139 -10.61 -12.74 2.83
CA ASP A 139 -10.31 -13.91 1.99
C ASP A 139 -8.80 -14.16 1.94
N TRP A 140 -8.32 -14.95 2.90
CA TRP A 140 -6.92 -15.35 2.95
C TRP A 140 -6.51 -16.27 1.79
N SER A 141 -7.45 -16.96 1.15
CA SER A 141 -7.15 -17.78 -0.03
C SER A 141 -6.78 -16.89 -1.22
N GLU A 142 -7.56 -15.84 -1.48
CA GLU A 142 -7.24 -14.81 -2.47
C GLU A 142 -5.87 -14.19 -2.18
N PHE A 143 -5.64 -13.77 -0.94
CA PHE A 143 -4.37 -13.19 -0.50
C PHE A 143 -3.16 -14.07 -0.87
N HIS A 144 -3.23 -15.36 -0.56
CA HIS A 144 -2.14 -16.29 -0.85
C HIS A 144 -1.96 -16.55 -2.34
N GLU A 145 -3.03 -16.63 -3.13
CA GLU A 145 -2.93 -16.80 -4.58
C GLU A 145 -2.30 -15.57 -5.26
N VAL A 146 -2.66 -14.36 -4.82
CA VAL A 146 -2.04 -13.12 -5.31
C VAL A 146 -0.53 -13.12 -5.01
N LEU A 147 -0.12 -13.49 -3.80
CA LEU A 147 1.30 -13.55 -3.42
C LEU A 147 2.11 -14.59 -4.22
N LYS A 148 1.50 -15.74 -4.54
CA LYS A 148 2.14 -16.78 -5.37
C LYS A 148 2.25 -16.40 -6.85
N GLY A 149 1.67 -15.29 -7.28
CA GLY A 149 1.70 -14.86 -8.68
C GLY A 149 0.47 -15.25 -9.50
N ASN A 150 -0.59 -15.73 -8.87
CA ASN A 150 -1.84 -16.17 -9.51
C ASN A 150 -2.98 -15.13 -9.41
N GLY A 151 -2.67 -13.90 -9.01
CA GLY A 151 -3.63 -12.80 -9.00
C GLY A 151 -3.88 -12.19 -10.39
N PRO A 152 -4.80 -11.21 -10.46
CA PRO A 152 -5.37 -10.73 -11.72
C PRO A 152 -4.39 -10.00 -12.64
N CYS A 153 -3.27 -9.49 -12.12
CA CYS A 153 -2.31 -8.70 -12.90
C CYS A 153 -0.86 -9.18 -12.79
N ASN A 154 -0.57 -10.25 -12.04
CA ASN A 154 0.81 -10.60 -11.67
C ASN A 154 1.69 -10.84 -12.89
N ARG A 155 1.19 -11.60 -13.88
CA ARG A 155 1.90 -11.93 -15.12
C ARG A 155 2.14 -10.68 -15.96
N GLU A 156 1.12 -9.83 -16.11
CA GLU A 156 1.21 -8.58 -16.85
C GLU A 156 2.22 -7.62 -16.22
N ARG A 157 2.22 -7.48 -14.89
CA ARG A 157 3.14 -6.60 -14.15
C ARG A 157 4.59 -7.06 -14.30
N LEU A 158 4.87 -8.34 -14.10
CA LEU A 158 6.22 -8.88 -14.27
C LEU A 158 6.68 -8.77 -15.72
N ARG A 159 5.86 -9.19 -16.69
CA ARG A 159 6.18 -9.08 -18.12
C ARG A 159 6.52 -7.64 -18.51
N THR A 160 5.77 -6.66 -18.02
CA THR A 160 6.01 -5.24 -18.31
C THR A 160 7.38 -4.79 -17.79
N ARG A 161 7.77 -5.21 -16.58
CA ARG A 161 9.08 -4.86 -15.99
C ARG A 161 10.24 -5.59 -16.66
N VAL A 162 10.08 -6.89 -16.94
CA VAL A 162 11.07 -7.69 -17.67
C VAL A 162 11.30 -7.09 -19.05
N LYS A 163 10.23 -6.81 -19.80
CA LYS A 163 10.34 -6.18 -21.12
C LYS A 163 11.06 -4.84 -21.06
N ALA A 164 10.69 -3.95 -20.14
CA ALA A 164 11.36 -2.65 -20.00
C ALA A 164 12.85 -2.79 -19.66
N TRP A 165 13.21 -3.82 -18.87
CA TRP A 165 14.60 -4.12 -18.56
C TRP A 165 15.35 -4.65 -19.78
N GLU A 166 14.81 -5.65 -20.47
CA GLU A 166 15.44 -6.28 -21.64
C GLU A 166 15.57 -5.30 -22.80
N ASP A 167 14.50 -4.62 -23.18
CA ASP A 167 14.50 -3.61 -24.25
C ASP A 167 15.44 -2.43 -23.92
N GLY A 168 15.62 -2.13 -22.62
CA GLY A 168 16.50 -1.07 -22.15
C GLY A 168 17.98 -1.45 -22.05
N ALA A 169 18.37 -2.69 -22.39
CA ALA A 169 19.74 -3.17 -22.25
C ALA A 169 20.74 -2.31 -23.03
N TRP A 170 20.47 -2.05 -24.31
CA TRP A 170 21.36 -1.26 -25.15
C TRP A 170 21.64 0.14 -24.59
N PHE A 171 20.64 0.76 -23.94
CA PHE A 171 20.77 2.09 -23.35
C PHE A 171 21.68 2.06 -22.12
N ARG A 172 21.49 1.06 -21.24
CA ARG A 172 22.37 0.87 -20.07
C ARG A 172 23.80 0.55 -20.49
N ASP A 173 23.98 -0.31 -21.49
CA ASP A 173 25.29 -0.67 -22.03
C ASP A 173 25.98 0.54 -22.67
N ALA A 174 25.23 1.39 -23.39
CA ALA A 174 25.74 2.63 -23.94
C ALA A 174 26.21 3.61 -22.87
N LEU A 175 25.47 3.75 -21.76
CA LEU A 175 25.86 4.60 -20.63
C LEU A 175 27.16 4.11 -19.98
N LEU A 176 27.29 2.80 -19.77
CA LEU A 176 28.52 2.19 -19.24
C LEU A 176 29.71 2.44 -20.17
N ALA A 177 29.55 2.11 -21.46
CA ALA A 177 30.61 2.31 -22.44
C ALA A 177 31.03 3.79 -22.59
N TYR A 178 30.10 4.74 -22.44
CA TYR A 178 30.42 6.16 -22.42
C TYR A 178 31.20 6.57 -21.16
N ALA A 179 30.78 6.08 -19.99
CA ALA A 179 31.46 6.34 -18.73
C ALA A 179 32.89 5.79 -18.74
N ASP A 180 33.10 4.57 -19.24
CA ASP A 180 34.42 3.93 -19.34
C ASP A 180 35.36 4.74 -20.24
N LYS A 181 34.88 5.20 -21.40
CA LYS A 181 35.66 6.07 -22.30
C LYS A 181 36.05 7.38 -21.62
N LYS A 182 35.15 7.97 -20.83
CA LYS A 182 35.43 9.21 -20.09
C LYS A 182 36.46 8.98 -18.99
N ALA A 183 36.36 7.88 -18.24
CA ALA A 183 37.32 7.51 -17.21
C ALA A 183 38.72 7.23 -17.80
N ALA A 184 38.79 6.48 -18.91
CA ALA A 184 40.05 6.20 -19.60
C ALA A 184 40.75 7.48 -20.09
N ARG A 185 39.99 8.44 -20.64
CA ARG A 185 40.55 9.74 -21.07
C ARG A 185 41.02 10.62 -19.91
N ALA A 186 40.40 10.52 -18.74
CA ALA A 186 40.81 11.29 -17.56
C ALA A 186 42.06 10.70 -16.88
N ALA A 187 42.34 9.42 -17.10
CA ALA A 187 43.50 8.72 -16.54
C ALA A 187 44.75 8.78 -17.44
N ALA A 188 44.60 9.19 -18.71
CA ALA A 188 45.67 9.38 -19.69
C ALA A 188 46.20 10.82 -19.67
#